data_AF-A0A7U2MZM5-F1
#
_entry.id   AF-A0A7U2MZM5-F1
#
_cell.length_a   1.000
_cell.length_b   1.000
_cell.length_c   1.000
_cell.angle_alpha   90.00
_cell.angle_beta   90.00
_cell.angle_gamma   90.00
#
_symmetry.space_group_name_H-M   'P 1'
#
loop_
_entity.id
_entity.type
_entity.pdbx_description
1 polymer ?
#
loop_
_entity_poly.entity_id
_entity_poly.type
_entity_poly.pdbx_seq_one_letter_code
_entity_poly.pdbx_strand_id
1 'polypeptide(L)' 'GWWGLARHANYTGSSIYTWALCALCGYGGLFTCTEAIALAFLQIHRCYRDETKCAAKYGEHWDEYCRQVPWRMIPGVF' A
#
# COMPACT_ATOMS: atom_id res chain seq x y z
N GLY A 1 1.92 -10.71 -13.16
CA GLY A 1 2.70 -9.47 -12.87
C GLY A 1 2.43 -9.01 -11.44
N TRP A 2 2.84 -7.81 -11.05
CA TRP A 2 2.71 -7.29 -9.67
C TRP A 2 1.27 -7.32 -9.12
N TRP A 3 0.28 -6.99 -9.94
CA TRP A 3 -1.16 -7.02 -9.57
C TRP A 3 -1.73 -8.44 -9.41
N GLY A 4 -0.98 -9.49 -9.75
CA GLY A 4 -1.32 -10.88 -9.43
C GLY A 4 -0.75 -11.33 -8.09
N LEU A 5 0.17 -10.55 -7.50
CA LEU A 5 0.80 -10.86 -6.21
C LEU A 5 0.11 -10.11 -5.07
N ALA A 6 -0.21 -8.83 -5.27
CA ALA A 6 -0.95 -7.99 -4.34
C ALA A 6 -1.80 -6.97 -5.10
N ARG A 7 -2.97 -6.62 -4.56
CA ARG A 7 -3.92 -5.68 -5.18
C ARG A 7 -3.40 -4.25 -5.26
N HIS A 8 -2.40 -3.90 -4.47
CA HIS A 8 -1.77 -2.58 -4.41
C HIS A 8 -0.25 -2.69 -4.20
N ALA A 9 0.42 -3.51 -4.99
CA ALA A 9 1.89 -3.67 -4.93
C ALA A 9 2.66 -2.34 -5.13
N ASN A 10 2.06 -1.39 -5.87
CA ASN A 10 2.59 -0.04 -6.05
C ASN A 10 2.68 0.75 -4.73
N TYR A 11 1.74 0.56 -3.81
CA TYR A 11 1.75 1.24 -2.51
C TYR A 11 2.91 0.77 -1.66
N THR A 12 3.18 -0.53 -1.66
CA THR A 12 4.35 -1.12 -1.01
C THR A 12 5.65 -0.55 -1.56
N GLY A 13 5.77 -0.43 -2.90
CA GLY A 13 6.93 0.19 -3.54
C GLY A 13 7.12 1.65 -3.13
N SER A 14 6.05 2.45 -3.11
CA SER A 14 6.10 3.83 -2.64
C SER A 14 6.49 3.95 -1.16
N SER A 15 5.98 3.07 -0.31
CA SER A 15 6.38 3.03 1.11
C SER A 15 7.87 2.71 1.25
N ILE A 16 8.38 1.67 0.58
CA ILE A 16 9.81 1.31 0.63
C ILE A 16 10.68 2.48 0.16
N TYR A 17 10.29 3.14 -0.93
CA TYR A 17 11.01 4.29 -1.47
C TYR A 17 11.10 5.45 -0.45
N THR A 18 9.98 5.83 0.17
CA THR A 18 9.96 6.91 1.16
C THR A 18 10.75 6.55 2.41
N TRP A 19 10.62 5.32 2.92
CA TRP A 19 11.42 4.86 4.06
C TRP A 19 12.92 4.87 3.77
N ALA A 20 13.33 4.49 2.54
CA ALA A 20 14.73 4.55 2.13
C ALA A 20 15.27 5.99 2.08
N LEU A 21 14.49 6.94 1.56
CA LEU A 21 14.87 8.36 1.56
C LEU A 21 15.02 8.91 2.98
N CYS A 22 14.06 8.61 3.86
CA CYS A 22 14.11 9.03 5.26
C CYS A 22 15.34 8.44 5.98
N ALA A 23 15.72 7.20 5.66
CA ALA A 23 16.90 6.55 6.24
C ALA A 23 18.21 7.25 5.83
N LEU A 24 18.29 7.81 4.62
CA LEU A 24 19.48 8.55 4.15
C LEU A 24 19.71 9.86 4.92
N CYS A 25 18.67 10.47 5.48
CA CYS A 25 18.80 11.68 6.29
C CYS A 25 19.43 11.41 7.68
N GLY A 26 19.63 10.14 8.05
CA GLY A 26 20.21 9.73 9.32
C GLY A 26 19.23 9.81 10.50
N TYR A 27 19.71 9.38 11.67
CA TYR A 27 18.91 9.25 12.90
C TYR A 27 18.94 10.51 13.79
N GLY A 28 19.51 11.62 13.29
CA GLY A 28 19.81 12.81 14.08
C GLY A 28 18.61 13.69 14.45
N GLY A 29 17.44 13.47 13.84
CA GLY A 29 16.24 14.26 14.12
C GLY A 29 14.97 13.43 14.05
N LEU A 30 14.08 13.60 15.03
CA LEU A 30 12.77 12.93 15.11
C LEU A 30 11.92 13.12 13.84
N PHE A 31 12.21 14.18 13.08
CA PHE A 31 11.45 14.62 11.92
C PHE A 31 11.69 13.78 10.66
N THR A 32 12.81 13.05 10.57
CA THR A 32 13.17 12.34 9.33
C THR A 32 12.23 11.18 9.02
N CYS A 33 11.72 10.48 10.04
CA CYS A 33 10.77 9.39 9.84
C CYS A 33 9.30 9.85 9.79
N THR A 34 9.00 11.11 10.12
CA THR A 34 7.62 11.62 10.19
C THR A 34 6.92 11.51 8.84
N GLU A 35 7.62 11.81 7.74
CA GLU A 35 7.08 11.67 6.39
C GLU A 35 6.73 10.22 6.06
N ALA A 36 7.65 9.28 6.31
CA ALA A 36 7.43 7.87 6.03
C ALA A 36 6.26 7.28 6.83
N ILE A 37 6.12 7.69 8.09
CA ILE A 37 5.01 7.29 8.96
C ILE A 37 3.69 7.87 8.44
N ALA A 38 3.65 9.18 8.18
CA ALA A 38 2.45 9.85 7.69
C ALA A 38 1.99 9.28 6.34
N LEU A 39 2.93 9.02 5.44
CA LEU A 39 2.65 8.39 4.15
C LEU A 39 2.11 6.97 4.33
N ALA A 40 2.69 6.16 5.23
CA ALA A 40 2.22 4.79 5.49
C ALA A 40 0.74 4.77 5.94
N PHE A 41 0.36 5.65 6.87
CA PHE A 41 -1.04 5.79 7.28
C PHE A 41 -1.95 6.23 6.12
N LEU A 42 -1.51 7.22 5.34
CA LEU A 42 -2.28 7.71 4.19
C LEU A 42 -2.46 6.65 3.10
N GLN A 43 -1.44 5.83 2.85
CA GLN A 43 -1.47 4.71 1.90
C GLN A 43 -2.50 3.66 2.32
N ILE A 44 -2.51 3.29 3.60
CA ILE A 44 -3.50 2.34 4.14
C ILE A 44 -4.92 2.90 3.97
N HIS A 45 -5.15 4.15 4.36
CA HIS A 45 -6.45 4.80 4.17
C HIS A 45 -6.86 4.87 2.68
N ARG A 46 -5.90 5.19 1.80
CA ARG A 46 -6.12 5.20 0.35
C ARG A 46 -6.48 3.81 -0.17
N CYS A 47 -5.82 2.76 0.30
CA CYS A 47 -6.10 1.38 -0.07
C CYS A 47 -7.56 1.03 0.21
N TYR A 48 -8.04 1.23 1.44
CA TYR A 48 -9.45 0.96 1.77
C TYR A 48 -10.43 1.74 0.90
N ARG A 49 -10.17 3.04 0.70
CA ARG A 49 -11.05 3.88 -0.13
C ARG A 49 -11.08 3.41 -1.59
N ASP A 50 -9.94 2.99 -2.12
CA ASP A 50 -9.84 2.55 -3.51
C ASP A 50 -10.45 1.15 -3.69
N GLU A 51 -10.34 0.25 -2.70
CA GLU A 51 -11.08 -1.02 -2.69
C GLU A 51 -12.59 -0.79 -2.72
N THR A 52 -13.12 0.13 -1.91
CA THR A 52 -14.56 0.46 -1.91
C THR A 52 -15.01 0.97 -3.28
N LYS A 53 -14.19 1.80 -3.94
CA LYS A 53 -14.51 2.28 -5.30
C LYS A 53 -14.45 1.17 -6.33
N CYS A 54 -13.46 0.27 -6.25
CA CYS A 54 -13.35 -0.86 -7.17
C CYS A 54 -14.50 -1.86 -6.98
N ALA A 55 -14.89 -2.15 -5.75
CA ALA A 55 -16.05 -2.98 -5.44
C ALA A 55 -17.33 -2.36 -6.01
N ALA A 56 -17.55 -1.06 -5.80
CA ALA A 56 -18.70 -0.35 -6.34
C ALA A 56 -18.72 -0.31 -7.89
N LYS A 57 -17.54 -0.27 -8.53
CA LYS A 57 -17.42 -0.15 -9.99
C LYS A 57 -17.49 -1.49 -10.72
N TYR A 58 -16.87 -2.54 -10.17
CA TYR A 58 -16.65 -3.80 -10.86
C TYR A 58 -17.44 -4.97 -10.25
N GLY A 59 -18.06 -4.80 -9.07
CA GLY A 59 -18.96 -5.78 -8.47
C GLY A 59 -18.35 -7.18 -8.37
N GLU A 60 -19.05 -8.18 -8.90
CA GLU A 60 -18.64 -9.60 -8.85
C GLU A 60 -17.25 -9.86 -9.45
N HIS A 61 -16.83 -9.10 -10.47
CA HIS A 61 -15.49 -9.24 -11.04
C HIS A 61 -14.40 -8.77 -10.07
N TRP A 62 -14.71 -7.80 -9.20
CA TRP A 62 -13.80 -7.39 -8.13
C TRP A 62 -13.70 -8.47 -7.05
N ASP A 63 -14.82 -9.11 -6.70
CA ASP A 63 -14.84 -10.17 -5.70
C ASP A 63 -14.02 -11.38 -6.15
N GLU A 64 -14.16 -11.78 -7.42
CA GLU A 64 -13.36 -12.84 -8.01
C GLU A 64 -11.87 -12.48 -8.03
N TYR A 65 -11.54 -11.24 -8.38
CA TYR A 65 -10.16 -10.76 -8.31
C TYR A 65 -9.60 -10.78 -6.88
N CYS A 66 -10.39 -10.39 -5.89
CA CYS A 66 -10.00 -10.43 -4.48
C CYS A 66 -9.78 -11.86 -3.96
N ARG A 67 -10.49 -12.86 -4.51
CA ARG A 67 -10.25 -14.29 -4.20
C ARG A 67 -8.93 -14.77 -4.77
N GLN A 68 -8.61 -14.40 -6.01
CA GLN A 68 -7.36 -14.80 -6.66
C GLN A 68 -6.14 -14.10 -6.05
N VAL A 69 -6.31 -12.84 -5.64
CA VAL A 69 -5.23 -12.01 -5.07
C VAL A 69 -5.69 -11.53 -3.70
N PRO A 70 -5.55 -12.34 -2.62
CA PRO A 70 -6.10 -12.02 -1.30
C PRO A 70 -5.37 -10.87 -0.59
N TRP A 71 -4.12 -10.61 -0.96
CA TRP A 71 -3.25 -9.61 -0.33
C TRP A 71 -3.46 -8.21 -0.90
N ARG A 72 -3.53 -7.21 -0.03
CA ARG A 72 -3.66 -5.79 -0.38
C ARG A 72 -2.34 -5.20 -0.79
N MET A 73 -1.33 -5.24 0.07
CA MET A 73 -0.05 -4.54 -0.11
C MET A 73 1.14 -5.51 0.03
N ILE A 74 1.21 -6.26 1.13
CA ILE A 74 2.33 -7.12 1.49
C ILE A 74 1.84 -8.58 1.54
N PRO A 75 2.25 -9.43 0.59
CA PRO A 75 1.88 -10.84 0.59
C PRO A 75 2.24 -11.53 1.91
N GLY A 76 1.29 -12.25 2.49
CA GLY A 76 1.47 -12.95 3.77
C GLY A 76 1.22 -12.12 5.02
N VAL A 77 1.03 -10.79 4.89
CA VAL A 77 0.80 -9.88 6.03
C VAL A 77 -0.47 -9.07 5.86
N PHE A 78 -0.60 -8.38 4.73
CA PHE A 78 -1.68 -7.44 4.48
C PHE A 78 -2.04 -7.38 3.00
#